data_AF-A0A7G9WFR7-F1
#
_entry.id   AF-A0A7G9WFR7-F1
#
_cell.length_a   1.000
_cell.length_b   1.000
_cell.length_c   1.000
_cell.angle_alpha   90.00
_cell.angle_beta   90.00
_cell.angle_gamma   90.00
#
_symmetry.space_group_name_H-M   'P 1'
#
loop_
_entity.id
_entity.type
_entity.pdbx_description
1 polymer ?
#
loop_
_entity_poly.entity_id
_entity_poly.type
_entity_poly.pdbx_seq_one_letter_code
_entity_poly.pdbx_strand_id
1 'polypeptide(L)'
;MAVYIVPIAAMATLLVTAVLLLFGKAGRIAAAFNSMPKDKKNMVDEKALGRFLGKCILALTGCLLLLFLGAWFARVWMMIAGILAIVAVVGAALLYSSPDDRFQCKLPKND
;
A
#
# COMPACT_ATOMS: atom_id res chain seq x y z
N MET A 1 12.37 -23.98 -12.57
CA MET A 1 11.67 -22.97 -13.41
C MET A 1 10.28 -22.65 -12.90
N ALA A 2 9.37 -23.63 -12.69
CA ALA A 2 7.99 -23.38 -12.25
C ALA A 2 7.85 -22.63 -10.91
N VAL A 3 8.84 -22.77 -10.01
CA VAL A 3 8.89 -22.10 -8.69
C VAL A 3 8.85 -20.56 -8.79
N TYR A 4 9.28 -19.99 -9.92
CA TYR A 4 9.31 -18.54 -10.11
C TYR A 4 8.01 -17.98 -10.72
N ILE A 5 7.11 -18.82 -11.21
CA ILE A 5 5.85 -18.37 -11.83
C ILE A 5 4.92 -17.76 -10.79
N VAL A 6 4.81 -18.42 -9.63
CA VAL A 6 3.96 -17.98 -8.51
C VAL A 6 4.35 -16.59 -7.98
N PRO A 7 5.63 -16.31 -7.63
CA PRO A 7 6.02 -14.98 -7.15
C PRO A 7 5.85 -13.90 -8.23
N ILE A 8 6.15 -14.19 -9.50
CA ILE A 8 5.94 -13.23 -10.59
C ILE A 8 4.45 -12.89 -10.74
N ALA A 9 3.57 -13.88 -10.70
CA ALA A 9 2.12 -13.67 -10.76
C ALA A 9 1.61 -12.86 -9.55
N ALA A 10 2.10 -13.16 -8.33
CA ALA A 10 1.75 -12.41 -7.12
C ALA A 10 2.22 -10.95 -7.18
N MET A 11 3.41 -10.69 -7.73
CA MET A 11 3.92 -9.33 -7.88
C MET A 11 3.14 -8.54 -8.92
N ALA A 12 2.72 -9.18 -10.01
CA ALA A 12 1.87 -8.56 -11.02
C ALA A 12 0.50 -8.15 -10.44
N THR A 13 -0.14 -9.02 -9.65
CA THR A 13 -1.42 -8.68 -9.00
C THR A 13 -1.28 -7.57 -7.96
N LEU A 14 -0.18 -7.57 -7.19
CA LEU A 14 0.14 -6.50 -6.25
C LEU A 14 0.40 -5.16 -6.96
N LEU A 15 1.14 -5.16 -8.07
CA LEU A 15 1.37 -3.96 -8.89
C LEU A 15 0.07 -3.38 -9.43
N VAL A 16 -0.80 -4.23 -10.01
CA VAL A 16 -2.10 -3.79 -10.51
C VAL A 16 -2.93 -3.18 -9.38
N THR A 17 -2.93 -3.82 -8.21
CA THR A 17 -3.66 -3.34 -7.02
C THR A 17 -3.12 -1.99 -6.54
N ALA A 18 -1.79 -1.84 -6.46
CA ALA A 18 -1.13 -0.60 -6.06
C ALA A 18 -1.46 0.56 -7.01
N VAL A 19 -1.39 0.31 -8.32
CA VAL A 19 -1.71 1.30 -9.36
C VAL A 19 -3.19 1.70 -9.29
N LEU A 20 -4.11 0.73 -9.15
CA LEU A 20 -5.54 1.02 -9.00
C LEU A 20 -5.85 1.88 -7.77
N LEU A 21 -5.15 1.65 -6.66
CA LEU A 21 -5.25 2.47 -5.44
C LEU A 21 -4.68 3.88 -5.63
N LEU A 22 -3.54 4.01 -6.29
CA LEU A 22 -2.90 5.31 -6.57
C LEU A 22 -3.76 6.22 -7.46
N PHE A 23 -4.42 5.65 -8.46
CA PHE A 23 -5.28 6.41 -9.37
C PHE A 23 -6.63 6.82 -8.75
N GLY A 24 -6.93 6.45 -7.50
CA GLY A 24 -8.19 6.80 -6.84
C GLY A 24 -9.43 6.16 -7.49
N LYS A 25 -9.24 5.24 -8.44
CA LYS A 25 -10.28 4.35 -8.99
C LYS A 25 -10.61 3.19 -8.05
N ALA A 26 -10.08 3.23 -6.84
CA ALA A 26 -10.46 2.39 -5.71
C ALA A 26 -11.92 2.58 -5.26
N GLY A 27 -12.78 3.33 -5.97
CA GLY A 27 -14.21 3.42 -5.67
C GLY A 27 -14.93 2.06 -5.62
N ARG A 28 -14.41 1.02 -6.30
CA ARG A 28 -14.89 -0.37 -6.17
C ARG A 28 -14.34 -1.12 -4.94
N ILE A 29 -13.25 -0.64 -4.33
CA ILE A 29 -12.64 -1.19 -3.11
C ILE A 29 -13.13 -0.42 -1.87
N ALA A 30 -13.47 0.87 -2.01
CA ALA A 30 -14.26 1.63 -1.04
C ALA A 30 -15.63 0.99 -0.77
N ALA A 31 -16.18 0.26 -1.74
CA ALA A 31 -17.35 -0.60 -1.52
C ALA A 31 -17.11 -1.72 -0.49
N ALA A 32 -15.87 -2.17 -0.28
CA ALA A 32 -15.52 -3.11 0.79
C ALA A 32 -15.56 -2.45 2.19
N PHE A 33 -15.39 -1.12 2.26
CA PHE A 33 -15.59 -0.33 3.48
C PHE A 33 -17.06 0.10 3.69
N ASN A 34 -17.98 -0.27 2.78
CA ASN A 34 -19.41 0.10 2.87
C ASN A 34 -20.16 -0.59 4.04
N SER A 35 -19.49 -1.47 4.80
CA SER A 35 -19.99 -2.03 6.05
C SER A 35 -19.75 -1.13 7.28
N MET A 36 -19.15 0.06 7.11
CA MET A 36 -18.96 1.03 8.19
C MET A 36 -20.18 1.97 8.29
N PRO A 37 -20.71 2.26 9.49
CA PRO A 37 -21.90 3.09 9.67
C PRO A 37 -21.74 4.48 9.02
N LYS A 38 -22.82 4.92 8.35
CA LYS A 38 -22.84 6.11 7.47
C LYS A 38 -22.39 7.41 8.15
N ASP A 39 -22.51 7.50 9.47
CA ASP A 39 -22.13 8.67 10.28
C ASP A 39 -20.63 8.99 10.32
N LYS A 40 -19.73 8.03 10.05
CA LYS A 40 -18.28 8.30 9.99
C LYS A 40 -17.70 8.40 8.57
N LYS A 41 -18.52 8.12 7.56
CA LYS A 41 -18.09 8.03 6.16
C LYS A 41 -17.70 9.39 5.57
N ASN A 42 -18.26 10.48 6.10
CA ASN A 42 -17.93 11.84 5.69
C ASN A 42 -16.67 12.43 6.36
N MET A 43 -16.07 11.73 7.32
CA MET A 43 -14.87 12.23 8.03
C MET A 43 -13.57 11.64 7.49
N VAL A 44 -13.59 10.72 6.52
CA VAL A 44 -12.36 10.12 5.98
C VAL A 44 -12.20 10.45 4.50
N ASP A 45 -11.09 11.09 4.15
CA ASP A 45 -10.74 11.29 2.73
C ASP A 45 -10.30 9.95 2.12
N GLU A 46 -11.27 9.20 1.60
CA GLU A 46 -11.07 7.89 0.93
C GLU A 46 -10.01 7.96 -0.18
N LYS A 47 -9.86 9.11 -0.85
CA LYS A 47 -8.84 9.29 -1.89
C LYS A 47 -7.46 9.46 -1.29
N ALA A 48 -7.32 10.21 -0.20
CA ALA A 48 -6.05 10.35 0.51
C ALA A 48 -5.59 9.02 1.12
N LEU A 49 -6.52 8.29 1.76
CA LEU A 49 -6.25 6.97 2.32
C LEU A 49 -5.89 5.96 1.23
N GLY A 50 -6.65 5.90 0.14
CA GLY A 50 -6.38 5.02 -1.00
C GLY A 50 -5.02 5.29 -1.66
N ARG A 51 -4.64 6.57 -1.81
CA ARG A 51 -3.32 6.96 -2.32
C ARG A 51 -2.19 6.57 -1.36
N PHE A 52 -2.38 6.77 -0.06
CA PHE A 52 -1.40 6.38 0.95
C PHE A 52 -1.19 4.86 0.94
N LEU A 53 -2.28 4.10 0.99
CA LEU A 53 -2.23 2.64 0.97
C LEU A 53 -1.64 2.12 -0.35
N GLY A 54 -1.95 2.76 -1.48
CA GLY A 54 -1.37 2.46 -2.79
C GLY A 54 0.14 2.67 -2.83
N LYS A 55 0.66 3.75 -2.23
CA LYS A 55 2.11 4.00 -2.10
C LYS A 55 2.78 2.93 -1.26
N CYS A 56 2.17 2.52 -0.15
CA CYS A 56 2.69 1.46 0.71
C CYS A 56 2.77 0.11 -0.03
N ILE A 57 1.69 -0.28 -0.73
CA ILE A 57 1.67 -1.54 -1.50
C ILE A 57 2.68 -1.49 -2.65
N LEU A 58 2.82 -0.35 -3.34
CA LEU A 58 3.82 -0.19 -4.39
C LEU A 58 5.25 -0.35 -3.84
N ALA A 59 5.54 0.29 -2.71
CA ALA A 59 6.85 0.18 -2.05
C ALA A 59 7.15 -1.25 -1.60
N LEU A 60 6.19 -1.94 -0.97
CA LEU A 60 6.33 -3.35 -0.60
C LEU A 60 6.54 -4.27 -1.81
N THR A 61 5.87 -3.98 -2.93
CA THR A 61 6.04 -4.75 -4.17
C THR A 61 7.45 -4.57 -4.73
N GLY A 62 8.02 -3.37 -4.62
CA GLY A 62 9.43 -3.11 -4.94
C GLY A 62 10.40 -3.89 -4.04
N CYS A 63 10.12 -3.99 -2.74
CA CYS A 63 10.94 -4.79 -1.83
C CYS A 63 10.90 -6.29 -2.17
N LEU A 64 9.71 -6.82 -2.49
CA LEU A 64 9.55 -8.19 -2.96
C LEU A 64 10.32 -8.44 -4.26
N LEU A 65 10.40 -7.45 -5.15
CA LEU A 65 11.18 -7.52 -6.38
C LEU A 65 12.68 -7.60 -6.10
N LEU A 66 13.14 -6.83 -5.11
CA LEU A 66 14.53 -6.88 -4.66
C LEU A 66 14.90 -8.24 -4.06
N LEU A 67 14.00 -8.82 -3.25
CA LEU A 67 14.15 -10.18 -2.70
C LEU A 67 14.19 -11.24 -3.80
N PHE A 68 13.29 -11.12 -4.78
CA PHE A 68 13.22 -12.02 -5.92
C PHE A 68 14.48 -11.95 -6.78
N LEU A 69 14.98 -10.74 -7.07
CA LEU A 69 16.26 -10.54 -7.77
C LEU A 69 17.43 -11.11 -6.96
N GLY A 70 17.46 -10.90 -5.64
CA GLY A 70 18.49 -11.46 -4.77
C GLY A 70 18.52 -12.99 -4.81
N ALA A 71 17.36 -13.64 -4.81
CA ALA A 71 17.24 -15.08 -4.97
C ALA A 71 17.65 -15.53 -6.39
N TRP A 72 17.27 -14.78 -7.43
CA TRP A 72 17.62 -15.09 -8.82
C TRP A 72 19.12 -15.00 -9.10
N PHE A 73 19.78 -13.98 -8.56
CA PHE A 73 21.22 -13.78 -8.69
C PHE A 73 22.05 -14.50 -7.61
N ALA A 74 21.42 -15.24 -6.70
CA ALA A 74 22.05 -15.86 -5.52
C ALA A 74 22.90 -14.87 -4.69
N ARG A 75 22.42 -13.61 -4.58
CA ARG A 75 23.10 -12.50 -3.91
C ARG A 75 22.41 -12.17 -2.59
N VAL A 76 22.99 -12.62 -1.48
CA VAL A 76 22.44 -12.43 -0.12
C VAL A 76 22.27 -10.95 0.24
N TRP A 77 23.17 -10.06 -0.20
CA TRP A 77 23.09 -8.63 0.12
C TRP A 77 21.82 -7.95 -0.43
N MET A 78 21.32 -8.38 -1.61
CA MET A 78 20.06 -7.89 -2.17
C MET A 78 18.86 -8.35 -1.34
N MET A 79 18.93 -9.56 -0.77
CA MET A 79 17.88 -10.05 0.11
C MET A 79 17.86 -9.27 1.44
N ILE A 80 19.03 -9.00 2.03
CA ILE A 80 19.16 -8.18 3.23
C ILE A 80 18.61 -6.76 2.95
N ALA A 81 18.98 -6.16 1.82
CA ALA A 81 18.46 -4.86 1.42
C ALA A 81 16.93 -4.87 1.26
N GLY A 82 16.36 -5.93 0.68
CA GLY A 82 14.92 -6.10 0.54
C GLY A 82 14.20 -6.18 1.89
N ILE A 83 14.74 -6.93 2.84
CA ILE A 83 14.19 -7.04 4.21
C ILE A 83 14.26 -5.67 4.93
N LEU A 84 15.41 -5.00 4.88
CA LEU A 84 15.58 -3.67 5.48
C LEU A 84 14.60 -2.65 4.87
N ALA A 85 14.39 -2.72 3.55
CA ALA A 85 13.42 -1.86 2.87
C ALA A 85 11.98 -2.15 3.32
N ILE A 86 11.59 -3.41 3.56
CA ILE A 86 10.28 -3.74 4.15
C ILE A 86 10.12 -3.09 5.53
N VAL A 87 11.11 -3.25 6.40
CA VAL A 87 11.08 -2.66 7.76
C VAL A 87 10.97 -1.14 7.68
N ALA A 88 11.72 -0.49 6.77
CA ALA A 88 11.66 0.95 6.57
C ALA A 88 10.27 1.40 6.07
N VAL A 89 9.67 0.68 5.10
CA VAL A 89 8.34 1.00 4.57
C VAL A 89 7.26 0.82 5.62
N VAL A 90 7.31 -0.27 6.41
CA VAL A 90 6.35 -0.51 7.50
C VAL A 90 6.53 0.52 8.61
N GLY A 91 7.78 0.82 9.01
CA GLY A 91 8.09 1.85 10.00
C GLY A 91 7.61 3.22 9.56
N ALA A 92 7.87 3.61 8.31
CA ALA A 92 7.36 4.84 7.73
C ALA A 92 5.83 4.85 7.69
N ALA A 93 5.19 3.74 7.31
CA ALA A 93 3.73 3.64 7.30
C ALA A 93 3.12 3.79 8.70
N LEU A 94 3.75 3.20 9.73
CA LEU A 94 3.31 3.33 11.13
C LEU A 94 3.49 4.76 11.65
N LEU A 95 4.65 5.38 11.41
CA LEU A 95 4.92 6.78 11.77
C LEU A 95 3.96 7.74 11.06
N TYR A 96 3.63 7.46 9.80
CA TYR A 96 2.71 8.28 9.01
C TYR A 96 1.23 8.01 9.34
N SER A 97 0.93 6.83 9.90
CA SER A 97 -0.40 6.45 10.38
C SER A 97 -0.65 6.90 11.82
N SER A 98 0.36 7.42 12.53
CA SER A 98 0.15 8.00 13.85
C SER A 98 -0.85 9.17 13.76
N PRO A 99 -1.81 9.26 14.70
CA PRO A 99 -3.07 9.96 14.49
C PRO A 99 -2.91 11.46 14.77
N ASP A 100 -2.45 12.21 13.79
CA ASP A 100 -2.61 13.66 13.76
C ASP A 100 -3.49 13.99 12.56
N ASP A 101 -4.77 14.29 12.77
CA ASP A 101 -5.75 15.06 11.96
C ASP A 101 -5.79 14.97 10.40
N ARG A 102 -4.98 14.13 9.75
CA ARG A 102 -4.69 14.20 8.31
C ARG A 102 -5.62 13.35 7.46
N PHE A 103 -6.25 12.34 8.04
CA PHE A 103 -7.30 11.59 7.38
C PHE A 103 -8.69 12.20 7.63
N GLN A 104 -8.79 13.26 8.44
CA GLN A 104 -10.04 13.92 8.75
C GLN A 104 -10.47 14.83 7.60
N CYS A 105 -11.68 14.61 7.07
CA CYS A 105 -12.34 15.57 6.20
C CYS A 105 -12.62 16.83 7.03
N LYS A 106 -12.08 17.98 6.63
CA LYS A 106 -12.42 19.25 7.28
C LYS A 106 -13.93 19.49 7.07
N LEU A 107 -14.71 19.40 8.14
CA LEU A 107 -16.09 19.87 8.16
C LEU A 107 -16.12 21.34 7.68
N PRO A 108 -17.05 21.74 6.80
CA PRO A 108 -17.22 23.15 6.48
C PRO A 108 -17.51 23.91 7.78
N LYS A 109 -16.71 24.93 8.05
CA LYS A 109 -16.97 25.90 9.11
C LYS A 109 -18.31 26.53 8.80
N ASN A 110 -19.32 26.28 9.62
CA ASN A 110 -20.60 26.96 9.54
C ASN A 110 -20.40 28.31 10.27
N ASP A 111 -20.09 29.35 9.50
CA ASP A 111 -20.16 30.75 9.94
C ASP A 111 -21.63 31.21 9.91
#